data_AF-A0A378TBX1-F1
#
_entry.id   AF-A0A378TBX1-F1
#
_cell.length_a   1.000
_cell.length_b   1.000
_cell.length_c   1.000
_cell.angle_alpha   90.00
_cell.angle_beta   90.00
_cell.angle_gamma   90.00
#
_symmetry.space_group_name_H-M   'P 1'
#
loop_
_entity.id
_entity.type
_entity.pdbx_description
1 polymer ?
#
loop_
_entity_poly.entity_id
_entity_poly.type
_entity_poly.pdbx_seq_one_letter_code
_entity_poly.pdbx_strand_id
1 'polypeptide(L)'
;MAGRYSLDPAMPVLLRPDGTVQVGWDPRRAVTVRPPGGLTPVALAAVLRRMQATAGLEDLAREAARHGELGADDLTVLIGALVSAGVARPHPSARTGRAPAIRVHGRGPLADVILDGLTRCGARVKHSSQPHASVRPGVTDLVVLTDYLVADPRLLRELRETRLPHLQVRVRDGVGLVGPLVLPGLTSCLGDCQRASLPACHDSYRRQIAERLLWFDRPRG
;
A
#
# COMPACT_ATOMS: atom_id res chain seq x y z
N MET A 1 -8.80 19.51 -11.14
CA MET A 1 -8.93 18.37 -10.19
C MET A 1 -7.55 18.05 -9.63
N ALA A 2 -7.24 18.46 -8.40
CA ALA A 2 -6.06 17.95 -7.70
C ALA A 2 -6.41 16.54 -7.21
N GLY A 3 -5.84 15.52 -7.83
CA GLY A 3 -6.01 14.11 -7.46
C GLY A 3 -4.65 13.43 -7.49
N ARG A 4 -4.43 12.48 -6.59
CA ARG A 4 -3.27 11.59 -6.64
C ARG A 4 -3.68 10.29 -7.27
N TYR A 5 -2.79 9.63 -7.99
CA TYR A 5 -3.07 8.40 -8.69
C TYR A 5 -1.95 7.40 -8.45
N SER A 6 -2.29 6.12 -8.42
CA SER A 6 -1.30 5.04 -8.46
C SER A 6 -1.74 3.95 -9.43
N LEU A 7 -0.76 3.36 -10.09
CA LEU A 7 -0.89 2.15 -10.90
C LEU A 7 -0.67 0.95 -9.96
N ASP A 8 -1.34 -0.17 -10.21
CA ASP A 8 -1.12 -1.39 -9.42
C ASP A 8 0.36 -1.82 -9.50
N PRO A 9 1.12 -1.79 -8.39
CA PRO A 9 2.56 -2.07 -8.41
C PRO A 9 2.87 -3.53 -8.79
N ALA A 10 1.89 -4.44 -8.73
CA ALA A 10 2.04 -5.81 -9.20
C ALA A 10 1.93 -5.93 -10.73
N MET A 11 1.56 -4.86 -11.43
CA MET A 11 1.47 -4.82 -12.90
C MET A 11 2.74 -4.20 -13.50
N PRO A 12 3.59 -4.99 -14.19
CA PRO A 12 4.79 -4.47 -14.83
C PRO A 12 4.45 -3.52 -15.98
N VAL A 13 5.30 -2.52 -16.21
CA VAL A 13 5.20 -1.58 -17.35
C VAL A 13 6.24 -1.96 -18.39
N LEU A 14 5.79 -2.40 -19.56
CA LEU A 14 6.61 -2.98 -20.62
C LEU A 14 6.55 -2.11 -21.88
N LEU A 15 7.72 -1.70 -22.38
CA LEU A 15 7.84 -1.09 -23.70
C LEU A 15 7.74 -2.17 -24.77
N ARG A 16 6.90 -1.96 -25.77
CA ARG A 16 6.71 -2.88 -26.89
C ARG A 16 7.44 -2.34 -28.12
N PRO A 17 7.97 -3.21 -28.99
CA PRO A 17 8.67 -2.78 -30.22
C PRO A 17 7.79 -1.96 -31.18
N ASP A 18 6.47 -2.11 -31.10
CA ASP A 18 5.48 -1.36 -31.89
C ASP A 18 5.22 0.06 -31.38
N GLY A 19 6.00 0.53 -30.39
CA GLY A 19 5.88 1.86 -29.81
C GLY A 19 4.75 2.00 -28.79
N THR A 20 4.08 0.90 -28.42
CA THR A 20 3.08 0.91 -27.33
C THR A 20 3.71 0.63 -25.96
N VAL A 21 3.00 0.99 -24.90
CA VAL A 21 3.37 0.64 -23.53
C VAL A 21 2.30 -0.26 -22.94
N GLN A 22 2.69 -1.45 -22.53
CA GLN A 22 1.81 -2.44 -21.91
C GLN A 22 1.93 -2.39 -20.39
N VAL A 23 0.79 -2.42 -19.70
CA VAL A 23 0.67 -2.50 -18.25
C VAL A 23 0.10 -3.86 -17.89
N GLY A 24 0.86 -4.68 -17.17
CA GLY A 24 0.45 -6.04 -16.81
C GLY A 24 0.85 -7.10 -17.86
N TRP A 25 0.75 -8.35 -17.44
CA TRP A 25 1.14 -9.55 -18.21
C TRP A 25 -0.02 -10.55 -18.35
N ASP A 26 -0.99 -10.54 -17.44
CA ASP A 26 -2.22 -11.33 -17.52
C ASP A 26 -3.08 -10.86 -18.71
N PRO A 27 -3.36 -11.70 -19.71
CA PRO A 27 -4.17 -11.33 -20.88
C PRO A 27 -5.57 -10.80 -20.53
N ARG A 28 -6.11 -11.15 -19.36
CA ARG A 28 -7.44 -10.71 -18.91
C ARG A 28 -7.44 -9.31 -18.29
N ARG A 29 -6.26 -8.81 -17.89
CA ARG A 29 -6.12 -7.56 -17.13
C ARG A 29 -5.12 -6.59 -17.73
N ALA A 30 -4.25 -7.06 -18.62
CA ALA A 30 -3.22 -6.24 -19.23
C ALA A 30 -3.85 -5.17 -20.13
N VAL A 31 -3.33 -3.96 -20.04
CA VAL A 31 -3.77 -2.81 -20.83
C VAL A 31 -2.61 -2.33 -21.69
N THR A 32 -2.83 -2.22 -22.99
CA THR A 32 -1.87 -1.61 -23.91
C THR A 32 -2.27 -0.19 -24.20
N VAL A 33 -1.36 0.73 -23.96
CA VAL A 33 -1.54 2.17 -24.13
C VAL A 33 -0.70 2.64 -25.31
N ARG A 34 -1.35 3.27 -26.27
CA ARG A 34 -0.65 4.02 -27.32
C ARG A 34 -0.29 5.40 -26.78
N PRO A 35 0.96 5.88 -26.96
CA PRO A 35 1.32 7.22 -26.52
C PRO A 35 0.39 8.28 -27.15
N PRO A 36 -0.22 9.16 -26.34
CA PRO A 36 -0.96 10.30 -26.87
C PRO A 36 -0.02 11.24 -27.64
N GLY A 37 -0.58 12.06 -28.52
CA GLY A 37 0.20 13.00 -29.34
C GLY A 37 1.15 13.85 -28.48
N GLY A 38 2.40 14.00 -28.94
CA GLY A 38 3.44 14.75 -28.22
C GLY A 38 4.24 13.95 -27.19
N LEU A 39 3.77 12.75 -26.79
CA LEU A 39 4.45 11.91 -25.82
C LEU A 39 5.18 10.73 -26.49
N THR A 40 6.48 10.55 -26.20
CA THR A 40 7.22 9.37 -26.69
C THR A 40 6.82 8.10 -25.91
N PRO A 41 7.00 6.89 -26.48
CA PRO A 41 6.76 5.64 -25.73
C PRO A 41 7.57 5.57 -24.43
N VAL A 42 8.81 6.06 -24.46
CA VAL A 42 9.70 6.10 -23.29
C VAL A 42 9.17 7.04 -22.22
N ALA A 43 8.68 8.23 -22.61
CA ALA A 43 8.02 9.18 -21.73
C ALA A 43 6.77 8.56 -21.08
N LEU A 44 5.92 7.90 -21.87
CA LEU A 44 4.74 7.20 -21.35
C LEU A 44 5.14 6.15 -20.30
N ALA A 45 6.15 5.33 -20.60
CA ALA A 45 6.63 4.33 -19.68
C ALA A 45 7.23 4.93 -18.40
N ALA A 46 7.90 6.09 -18.48
CA ALA A 46 8.40 6.82 -17.31
C ALA A 46 7.26 7.33 -16.43
N VAL A 47 6.22 7.95 -17.02
CA VAL A 47 5.01 8.39 -16.30
C VAL A 47 4.31 7.21 -15.62
N LEU A 48 4.07 6.11 -16.35
CA LEU A 48 3.41 4.92 -15.79
C LEU A 48 4.24 4.25 -14.69
N ARG A 49 5.57 4.21 -14.81
CA ARG A 49 6.46 3.75 -13.73
C ARG A 49 6.43 4.70 -12.54
N ARG A 50 6.38 6.01 -12.76
CA ARG A 50 6.24 6.99 -11.68
C ARG A 50 4.94 6.80 -10.90
N MET A 51 3.87 6.40 -11.58
CA MET A 51 2.57 6.04 -11.00
C MET A 51 2.59 4.72 -10.22
N GLN A 52 3.61 3.85 -10.34
CA GLN A 52 3.71 2.67 -9.46
C GLN A 52 3.90 3.05 -7.99
N ALA A 53 4.32 4.30 -7.72
CA ALA A 53 4.11 4.98 -6.45
C ALA A 53 3.05 6.07 -6.62
N THR A 54 2.31 6.37 -5.56
CA THR A 54 1.32 7.45 -5.58
C THR A 54 1.94 8.77 -6.05
N ALA A 55 1.35 9.39 -7.07
CA ALA A 55 1.85 10.60 -7.71
C ALA A 55 0.71 11.60 -7.98
N GLY A 56 0.99 12.90 -7.85
CA GLY A 56 0.05 13.96 -8.22
C GLY A 56 0.11 14.31 -9.71
N LEU A 57 -0.95 14.92 -10.25
CA LEU A 57 -1.02 15.31 -11.66
C LEU A 57 0.17 16.19 -12.10
N GLU A 58 0.61 17.12 -11.25
CA GLU A 58 1.77 18.00 -11.52
C GLU A 58 3.10 17.23 -11.57
N ASP A 59 3.29 16.21 -10.71
CA ASP A 59 4.48 15.37 -10.75
C ASP A 59 4.54 14.56 -12.05
N LEU A 60 3.38 14.05 -12.48
CA LEU A 60 3.25 13.28 -13.72
C LEU A 60 3.46 14.16 -14.95
N ALA A 61 2.94 15.39 -14.95
CA ALA A 61 3.18 16.36 -16.01
C ALA A 61 4.67 16.73 -16.10
N ARG A 62 5.35 16.95 -14.96
CA ARG A 62 6.79 17.18 -14.91
C ARG A 62 7.60 15.99 -15.43
N GLU A 63 7.18 14.76 -15.14
CA GLU A 63 7.84 13.55 -15.66
C GLU A 63 7.65 13.42 -17.18
N ALA A 64 6.43 13.66 -17.67
CA ALA A 64 6.12 13.69 -19.10
C ALA A 64 7.01 14.70 -19.86
N ALA A 65 7.12 15.92 -19.32
CA ALA A 65 7.87 17.04 -19.88
C ALA A 65 9.36 16.75 -20.14
N ARG A 66 9.97 15.77 -19.45
CA ARG A 66 11.38 15.42 -19.64
C ARG A 66 11.69 14.78 -20.99
N HIS A 67 10.67 14.21 -21.64
CA HIS A 67 10.85 13.33 -22.81
C HIS A 67 9.76 13.53 -23.89
N GLY A 68 9.03 14.65 -23.83
CA GLY A 68 7.96 15.06 -24.73
C GLY A 68 7.08 16.13 -24.09
N GLU A 69 6.19 16.76 -24.86
CA GLU A 69 5.19 17.68 -24.31
C GLU A 69 3.82 17.02 -24.37
N LEU A 70 3.10 17.01 -23.26
CA LEU A 70 1.73 16.52 -23.17
C LEU A 70 0.87 17.59 -22.52
N GLY A 71 -0.23 17.94 -23.17
CA GLY A 71 -1.21 18.85 -22.59
C GLY A 71 -1.74 18.31 -21.26
N ALA A 72 -2.03 19.20 -20.31
CA ALA A 72 -2.61 18.81 -19.03
C ALA A 72 -3.95 18.06 -19.21
N ASP A 73 -4.71 18.42 -20.25
CA ASP A 73 -5.97 17.76 -20.60
C ASP A 73 -5.73 16.34 -21.12
N ASP A 74 -4.76 16.14 -22.01
CA ASP A 74 -4.40 14.81 -22.54
C ASP A 74 -3.89 13.88 -21.43
N LEU A 75 -3.11 14.41 -20.48
CA LEU A 75 -2.67 13.66 -19.30
C LEU A 75 -3.86 13.26 -18.43
N THR A 76 -4.84 14.16 -18.26
CA THR A 76 -6.05 13.88 -17.49
C THR A 76 -6.91 12.81 -18.17
N VAL A 77 -7.06 12.88 -19.50
CA VAL A 77 -7.76 11.87 -20.30
C VAL A 77 -7.07 10.52 -20.21
N LEU A 78 -5.74 10.48 -20.34
CA LEU A 78 -4.94 9.26 -20.19
C LEU A 78 -5.15 8.62 -18.81
N ILE A 79 -5.04 9.39 -17.74
CA ILE A 79 -5.24 8.89 -16.36
C ILE A 79 -6.68 8.40 -16.17
N GLY A 80 -7.67 9.13 -16.67
CA GLY A 80 -9.08 8.72 -16.63
C GLY A 80 -9.32 7.39 -17.34
N ALA A 81 -8.68 7.16 -18.48
CA ALA A 81 -8.74 5.89 -19.20
C ALA A 81 -8.09 4.75 -18.42
N LEU A 82 -6.92 4.97 -17.80
CA LEU A 82 -6.24 3.97 -16.96
C LEU A 82 -7.07 3.60 -15.72
N VAL A 83 -7.75 4.56 -15.11
CA VAL A 83 -8.66 4.32 -13.98
C VAL A 83 -9.89 3.52 -14.44
N SER A 84 -10.48 3.90 -15.58
CA SER A 84 -11.64 3.20 -16.14
C SER A 84 -11.31 1.77 -16.55
N ALA A 85 -10.08 1.51 -17.00
CA ALA A 85 -9.58 0.17 -17.30
C ALA A 85 -9.19 -0.65 -16.04
N GLY A 86 -9.25 -0.06 -14.84
CA GLY A 86 -8.98 -0.73 -13.58
C GLY A 86 -7.50 -0.98 -13.27
N VAL A 87 -6.58 -0.43 -14.06
CA VAL A 87 -5.12 -0.57 -13.87
C VAL A 87 -4.52 0.54 -13.02
N ALA A 88 -5.21 1.68 -12.95
CA ALA A 88 -4.89 2.78 -12.03
C ALA A 88 -6.02 3.01 -11.03
N ARG A 89 -5.67 3.57 -9.88
CA ARG A 89 -6.60 3.93 -8.81
C ARG A 89 -6.48 5.42 -8.50
N PRO A 90 -7.59 6.17 -8.47
CA PRO A 90 -7.59 7.50 -7.89
C PRO A 90 -7.42 7.37 -6.39
N HIS A 91 -6.59 8.22 -5.83
CA HIS A 91 -6.52 8.48 -4.42
C HIS A 91 -7.17 9.84 -4.19
N PRO A 92 -8.20 9.95 -3.34
CA PRO A 92 -8.76 11.24 -3.00
C PRO A 92 -7.60 12.15 -2.57
N SER A 93 -7.47 13.31 -3.22
CA SER A 93 -6.50 14.32 -2.78
C SER A 93 -6.74 14.51 -1.32
N ALA A 94 -5.70 14.27 -0.53
CA ALA A 94 -5.80 14.09 0.90
C ALA A 94 -6.78 15.13 1.44
N ARG A 95 -8.00 14.69 1.80
CA ARG A 95 -8.69 15.37 2.88
C ARG A 95 -7.62 15.51 3.94
N THR A 96 -7.43 16.72 4.46
CA THR A 96 -6.46 17.14 5.48
C THR A 96 -6.52 16.22 6.71
N GLY A 97 -6.15 14.98 6.51
CA GLY A 97 -6.32 13.84 7.38
C GLY A 97 -5.01 13.69 8.09
N ARG A 98 -5.10 13.61 9.41
CA ARG A 98 -3.95 13.40 10.27
C ARG A 98 -3.14 12.21 9.74
N ALA A 99 -1.83 12.40 9.58
CA ALA A 99 -0.90 11.33 9.27
C ALA A 99 -1.17 10.09 10.13
N PRO A 100 -1.21 8.87 9.54
CA PRO A 100 -1.59 7.67 10.27
C PRO A 100 -0.64 7.47 11.45
N ALA A 101 -1.20 7.30 12.63
CA ALA A 101 -0.45 7.08 13.85
C ALA A 101 -0.19 5.59 14.03
N ILE A 102 1.01 5.14 13.64
CA ILE A 102 1.38 3.73 13.65
C ILE A 102 2.30 3.46 14.84
N ARG A 103 2.03 2.40 15.59
CA ARG A 103 2.96 1.90 16.61
C ARG A 103 3.66 0.65 16.11
N VAL A 104 4.99 0.65 16.08
CA VAL A 104 5.80 -0.55 15.82
C VAL A 104 6.20 -1.14 17.16
N HIS A 105 5.86 -2.41 17.36
CA HIS A 105 6.18 -3.16 18.55
C HIS A 105 7.09 -4.35 18.22
N GLY A 106 8.35 -4.27 18.64
CA GLY A 106 9.38 -5.25 18.35
C GLY A 106 10.79 -4.69 18.53
N ARG A 107 11.80 -5.52 18.32
CA ARG A 107 13.22 -5.14 18.45
C ARG A 107 14.04 -5.78 17.36
N GLY A 108 15.03 -5.03 16.91
CA GLY A 108 16.05 -5.52 15.99
C GLY A 108 15.84 -5.02 14.56
N PRO A 109 16.61 -5.56 13.61
CA PRO A 109 16.77 -4.97 12.28
C PRO A 109 15.47 -4.85 11.48
N LEU A 110 14.51 -5.77 11.66
CA LEU A 110 13.23 -5.69 10.97
C LEU A 110 12.38 -4.53 11.49
N ALA A 111 12.36 -4.33 12.81
CA ALA A 111 11.72 -3.17 13.43
C ALA A 111 12.31 -1.88 12.87
N ASP A 112 13.63 -1.78 12.77
CA ASP A 112 14.35 -0.60 12.29
C ASP A 112 14.00 -0.29 10.82
N VAL A 113 14.04 -1.30 9.95
CA VAL A 113 13.66 -1.14 8.53
C VAL A 113 12.21 -0.69 8.37
N ILE A 114 11.30 -1.23 9.19
CA ILE A 114 9.88 -0.85 9.16
C ILE A 114 9.69 0.57 9.69
N LEU A 115 10.35 0.94 10.79
CA LEU A 115 10.33 2.30 11.34
C LEU A 115 10.79 3.32 10.29
N ASP A 116 11.92 3.05 9.62
CA ASP A 116 12.48 3.92 8.58
C ASP A 116 11.56 4.02 7.36
N GLY A 117 11.00 2.90 6.91
CA GLY A 117 10.04 2.87 5.81
C GLY A 117 8.80 3.71 6.11
N LEU A 118 8.18 3.49 7.27
CA LEU A 118 6.96 4.19 7.67
C LEU A 118 7.17 5.69 7.89
N THR A 119 8.32 6.07 8.44
CA THR A 119 8.67 7.49 8.64
C THR A 119 8.83 8.21 7.31
N ARG A 120 9.51 7.58 6.32
CA ARG A 120 9.62 8.12 4.96
C ARG A 120 8.27 8.21 4.23
N CYS A 121 7.32 7.34 4.57
CA CYS A 121 5.95 7.40 4.07
C CYS A 121 5.07 8.46 4.78
N GLY A 122 5.61 9.23 5.73
CA GLY A 122 4.90 10.30 6.41
C GLY A 122 3.95 9.83 7.53
N ALA A 123 4.09 8.60 8.02
CA ALA A 123 3.34 8.12 9.17
C ALA A 123 3.89 8.72 10.47
N ARG A 124 3.02 8.94 11.46
CA ARG A 124 3.41 9.27 12.83
C ARG A 124 3.77 8.00 13.57
N VAL A 125 5.04 7.66 13.59
CA VAL A 125 5.49 6.37 14.13
C VAL A 125 5.89 6.48 15.61
N LYS A 126 5.46 5.51 16.42
CA LYS A 126 6.00 5.29 17.78
C LYS A 126 6.59 3.89 17.86
N HIS A 127 7.76 3.77 18.46
CA HIS A 127 8.38 2.47 18.74
C HIS A 127 8.08 2.01 20.17
N SER A 128 7.92 0.71 20.35
CA SER A 128 7.89 0.06 21.65
C SER A 128 8.52 -1.31 21.57
N SER A 129 9.21 -1.72 22.63
CA SER A 129 9.74 -3.08 22.80
C SER A 129 9.32 -3.70 24.13
N GLN A 130 8.56 -2.95 24.93
CA GLN A 130 8.17 -3.32 26.29
C GLN A 130 6.88 -4.15 26.24
N PRO A 131 6.84 -5.34 26.87
CA PRO A 131 5.67 -6.23 26.84
C PRO A 131 4.39 -5.62 27.45
N HIS A 132 4.51 -4.49 28.13
CA HIS A 132 3.42 -3.79 28.85
C HIS A 132 3.17 -2.37 28.30
N ALA A 133 3.63 -2.08 27.09
CA ALA A 133 3.47 -0.76 26.52
C ALA A 133 2.01 -0.48 26.15
N SER A 134 1.29 0.14 27.09
CA SER A 134 -0.13 0.45 26.90
C SER A 134 -0.39 1.16 25.56
N VAL A 135 -1.31 0.63 24.78
CA VAL A 135 -1.74 1.18 23.51
C VAL A 135 -3.07 1.90 23.73
N ARG A 136 -3.07 3.22 23.51
CA ARG A 136 -4.27 4.04 23.71
C ARG A 136 -5.10 4.08 22.41
N PRO A 137 -6.35 3.57 22.41
CA PRO A 137 -7.27 3.76 21.29
C PRO A 137 -7.47 5.25 20.97
N GLY A 138 -7.67 5.59 19.70
CA GLY A 138 -7.90 6.97 19.25
C GLY A 138 -6.63 7.82 19.08
N VAL A 139 -5.49 7.39 19.62
CA VAL A 139 -4.18 8.02 19.37
C VAL A 139 -3.37 7.24 18.33
N THR A 140 -3.57 5.92 18.28
CA THR A 140 -2.92 4.96 17.38
C THR A 140 -3.95 4.30 16.48
N ASP A 141 -3.67 4.27 15.17
CA ASP A 141 -4.55 3.73 14.14
C ASP A 141 -4.21 2.27 13.79
N LEU A 142 -2.95 1.87 13.95
CA LEU A 142 -2.45 0.52 13.64
C LEU A 142 -1.25 0.16 14.54
N VAL A 143 -1.20 -1.10 14.98
CA VAL A 143 -0.02 -1.68 15.64
C VAL A 143 0.66 -2.70 14.72
N VAL A 144 1.95 -2.53 14.45
CA VAL A 144 2.78 -3.48 13.70
C VAL A 144 3.60 -4.29 14.69
N LEU A 145 3.38 -5.60 14.75
CA LEU A 145 4.13 -6.52 15.61
C LEU A 145 5.30 -7.08 14.80
N THR A 146 6.54 -6.75 15.17
CA THR A 146 7.76 -7.18 14.48
C THR A 146 8.56 -8.15 15.34
N ASP A 147 9.35 -9.03 14.72
CA ASP A 147 10.37 -9.87 15.37
C ASP A 147 9.88 -10.92 16.39
N TYR A 148 8.60 -10.90 16.76
CA TYR A 148 7.99 -11.89 17.63
C TYR A 148 7.45 -13.07 16.81
N LEU A 149 8.11 -14.24 16.92
CA LEU A 149 7.55 -15.51 16.42
C LEU A 149 6.18 -15.79 17.04
N VAL A 150 6.06 -15.52 18.34
CA VAL A 150 4.83 -15.56 19.13
C VAL A 150 4.67 -14.20 19.81
N ALA A 151 3.58 -13.50 19.52
CA ALA A 151 3.30 -12.21 20.15
C ALA A 151 2.92 -12.41 21.63
N ASP A 152 3.29 -11.46 22.50
CA ASP A 152 2.95 -11.52 23.92
C ASP A 152 1.42 -11.65 24.12
N PRO A 153 0.92 -12.70 24.79
CA PRO A 153 -0.50 -12.88 25.06
C PRO A 153 -1.16 -11.69 25.77
N ARG A 154 -0.40 -10.96 26.61
CA ARG A 154 -0.90 -9.76 27.31
C ARG A 154 -1.18 -8.63 26.32
N LEU A 155 -0.22 -8.36 25.44
CA LEU A 155 -0.38 -7.39 24.36
C LEU A 155 -1.52 -7.79 23.42
N LEU A 156 -1.62 -9.07 23.05
CA LEU A 156 -2.72 -9.55 22.20
C LEU A 156 -4.09 -9.36 22.86
N ARG A 157 -4.19 -9.59 24.17
CA ARG A 157 -5.41 -9.32 24.93
C ARG A 157 -5.75 -7.85 24.90
N GLU A 158 -4.77 -6.98 25.18
CA GLU A 158 -4.96 -5.53 25.13
C GLU A 158 -5.44 -5.06 23.76
N LEU A 159 -4.82 -5.52 22.66
CA LEU A 159 -5.23 -5.18 21.29
C LEU A 159 -6.65 -5.66 20.95
N ARG A 160 -7.05 -6.82 21.47
CA ARG A 160 -8.43 -7.34 21.31
C ARG A 160 -9.43 -6.49 22.10
N GLU A 161 -9.15 -6.20 23.37
CA GLU A 161 -10.02 -5.41 24.25
C GLU A 161 -10.18 -3.97 23.75
N THR A 162 -9.08 -3.35 23.32
CA THR A 162 -9.06 -2.00 22.74
C THR A 162 -9.56 -1.92 21.30
N ARG A 163 -9.86 -3.08 20.68
CA ARG A 163 -10.25 -3.21 19.27
C ARG A 163 -9.28 -2.51 18.31
N LEU A 164 -7.99 -2.58 18.60
CA LEU A 164 -6.96 -1.96 17.77
C LEU A 164 -6.54 -2.86 16.60
N PRO A 165 -6.59 -2.35 15.36
CA PRO A 165 -6.01 -3.01 14.20
C PRO A 165 -4.54 -3.36 14.43
N HIS A 166 -4.14 -4.56 14.02
CA HIS A 166 -2.73 -4.97 14.12
C HIS A 166 -2.27 -5.88 12.99
N LEU A 167 -1.02 -5.69 12.57
CA LEU A 167 -0.36 -6.45 11.51
C LEU A 167 0.85 -7.19 12.09
N GLN A 168 0.94 -8.50 11.84
CA GLN A 168 2.16 -9.25 12.15
C GLN A 168 3.16 -9.16 10.99
N VAL A 169 4.42 -8.87 11.29
CA VAL A 169 5.54 -8.91 10.35
C VAL A 169 6.69 -9.66 11.02
N ARG A 170 7.25 -10.68 10.37
CA ARG A 170 8.34 -11.47 10.95
C ARG A 170 9.23 -12.02 9.86
N VAL A 171 10.45 -12.39 10.21
CA VAL A 171 11.32 -13.17 9.34
C VAL A 171 11.40 -14.58 9.89
N ARG A 172 11.22 -15.58 9.03
CA ARG A 172 11.38 -17.00 9.36
C ARG A 172 12.19 -17.66 8.26
N ASP A 173 13.28 -18.31 8.62
CA ASP A 173 14.15 -19.05 7.69
C ASP A 173 14.61 -18.18 6.49
N GLY A 174 14.94 -16.91 6.75
CA GLY A 174 15.33 -15.93 5.73
C GLY A 174 14.17 -15.36 4.88
N VAL A 175 12.94 -15.82 5.11
CA VAL A 175 11.75 -15.35 4.40
C VAL A 175 10.98 -14.35 5.27
N GLY A 176 10.75 -13.15 4.72
CA GLY A 176 9.87 -12.16 5.31
C GLY A 176 8.40 -12.56 5.15
N LEU A 177 7.70 -12.70 6.27
CA LEU A 177 6.27 -12.99 6.34
C LEU A 177 5.54 -11.73 6.80
N VAL A 178 4.59 -11.27 5.98
CA VAL A 178 3.70 -10.17 6.31
C VAL A 178 2.28 -10.70 6.43
N GLY A 179 1.66 -10.49 7.57
CA GLY A 179 0.31 -10.91 7.89
C GLY A 179 0.24 -11.94 9.03
N PRO A 180 -0.98 -12.17 9.54
CA PRO A 180 -2.23 -11.57 9.09
C PRO A 180 -2.41 -10.11 9.55
N LEU A 181 -3.16 -9.30 8.79
CA LEU A 181 -3.72 -8.04 9.26
C LEU A 181 -5.05 -8.31 9.96
N VAL A 182 -5.05 -8.16 11.27
CA VAL A 182 -6.21 -8.35 12.13
C VAL A 182 -6.96 -7.03 12.27
N LEU A 183 -8.21 -7.01 11.84
CA LEU A 183 -9.19 -5.98 12.17
C LEU A 183 -10.21 -6.56 13.16
N PRO A 184 -10.19 -6.11 14.43
CA PRO A 184 -11.10 -6.61 15.45
C PRO A 184 -12.57 -6.50 15.02
N GLY A 185 -13.29 -7.62 15.10
CA GLY A 185 -14.70 -7.75 14.66
C GLY A 185 -14.90 -8.04 13.17
N LEU A 186 -13.85 -8.04 12.35
CA LEU A 186 -13.93 -8.31 10.90
C LEU A 186 -13.09 -9.49 10.43
N THR A 187 -11.97 -9.78 11.11
CA THR A 187 -11.07 -10.88 10.73
C THR A 187 -10.78 -11.77 11.94
N SER A 188 -10.36 -13.01 11.70
CA SER A 188 -9.88 -13.92 12.75
C SER A 188 -8.74 -13.31 13.57
N CYS A 189 -8.68 -13.66 14.86
CA CYS A 189 -7.71 -13.08 15.77
C CYS A 189 -6.30 -13.66 15.56
N LEU A 190 -5.26 -12.89 15.85
CA LEU A 190 -3.87 -13.32 15.64
C LEU A 190 -3.52 -14.60 16.40
N GLY A 191 -4.02 -14.76 17.63
CA GLY A 191 -3.75 -15.96 18.44
C GLY A 191 -4.32 -17.24 17.81
N ASP A 192 -5.47 -17.14 17.15
CA ASP A 192 -6.11 -18.28 16.48
C ASP A 192 -5.32 -18.62 15.21
N CYS A 193 -4.91 -17.59 14.46
CA CYS A 193 -4.05 -17.72 13.29
C CYS A 193 -2.66 -18.32 13.62
N GLN A 194 -2.06 -17.93 14.74
CA GLN A 194 -0.79 -18.48 15.22
C GLN A 194 -0.91 -19.96 15.60
N ARG A 195 -2.01 -20.34 16.26
CA ARG A 195 -2.26 -21.73 16.64
C ARG A 195 -2.52 -22.63 15.44
N ALA A 196 -3.22 -22.11 14.43
CA ALA A 196 -3.57 -22.89 13.25
C ALA A 196 -2.36 -23.26 12.38
N SER A 197 -1.25 -22.50 12.42
CA SER A 197 -0.07 -22.69 11.55
C SER A 197 -0.40 -22.87 10.06
N LEU A 198 -1.58 -22.40 9.61
CA LEU A 198 -2.08 -22.66 8.28
C LEU A 198 -1.40 -21.74 7.25
N PRO A 199 -0.92 -22.27 6.12
CA PRO A 199 -0.45 -21.48 4.97
C PRO A 199 -1.50 -20.44 4.50
N ALA A 200 -2.78 -20.70 4.74
CA ALA A 200 -3.91 -19.86 4.34
C ALA A 200 -3.89 -18.44 4.97
N CYS A 201 -3.24 -18.23 6.12
CA CYS A 201 -3.08 -16.87 6.67
C CYS A 201 -2.04 -16.03 5.91
N HIS A 202 -1.14 -16.68 5.16
CA HIS A 202 -0.16 -16.01 4.30
C HIS A 202 -0.81 -15.54 2.99
N ASP A 203 -1.75 -16.33 2.45
CA ASP A 203 -2.47 -16.04 1.20
C ASP A 203 -3.52 -14.92 1.35
N SER A 204 -3.94 -14.63 2.58
CA SER A 204 -4.76 -13.45 2.87
C SER A 204 -4.08 -12.14 2.49
N TYR A 205 -2.74 -12.02 2.47
CA TYR A 205 -2.08 -10.76 2.12
C TYR A 205 -2.32 -10.35 0.65
N ARG A 206 -2.34 -11.33 -0.28
CA ARG A 206 -2.64 -11.08 -1.71
C ARG A 206 -4.10 -10.70 -1.96
N ARG A 207 -5.06 -11.34 -1.29
CA ARG A 207 -6.49 -10.97 -1.39
C ARG A 207 -6.82 -9.68 -0.64
N GLN A 208 -6.19 -9.43 0.50
CA GLN A 208 -6.50 -8.30 1.38
C GLN A 208 -5.87 -7.00 0.87
N ILE A 209 -4.75 -7.01 0.14
CA ILE A 209 -4.33 -5.83 -0.64
C ILE A 209 -5.28 -5.57 -1.80
N ALA A 210 -5.77 -6.63 -2.46
CA ALA A 210 -6.70 -6.50 -3.58
C ALA A 210 -8.08 -5.94 -3.14
N GLU A 211 -8.60 -6.38 -1.98
CA GLU A 211 -9.93 -6.01 -1.47
C GLU A 211 -9.96 -4.72 -0.62
N ARG A 212 -8.83 -4.26 -0.05
CA ARG A 212 -8.86 -3.33 1.11
C ARG A 212 -8.28 -1.93 0.89
N LEU A 213 -7.89 -1.56 -0.34
CA LEU A 213 -7.79 -0.16 -0.75
C LEU A 213 -9.14 0.58 -0.68
N LEU A 214 -10.25 -0.15 -0.48
CA LEU A 214 -11.61 0.36 -0.31
C LEU A 214 -11.98 0.68 1.16
N TRP A 215 -11.19 0.28 2.17
CA TRP A 215 -11.62 0.43 3.58
C TRP A 215 -11.28 1.80 4.19
N PHE A 216 -10.20 2.43 3.74
CA PHE A 216 -9.78 3.75 4.26
C PHE A 216 -10.77 4.88 3.93
N ASP A 217 -11.80 4.60 3.13
CA ASP A 217 -12.73 5.61 2.60
C ASP A 217 -14.18 5.47 3.11
N ARG A 218 -14.44 4.72 4.20
CA ARG A 218 -15.77 4.79 4.82
C ARG A 218 -15.89 6.03 5.71
N PRO A 219 -16.79 6.98 5.42
CA PRO A 219 -17.17 7.97 6.40
C PRO A 219 -17.82 7.25 7.58
N ARG A 220 -17.40 7.60 8.80
CA ARG A 220 -18.18 7.28 9.99
C ARG A 220 -19.45 8.12 9.90
N GLY A 221 -20.59 7.46 9.70
CA GLY A 221 -21.88 8.02 10.10
C GLY A 221 -21.93 8.20 11.62
#